data_AF-A0A1A8IDF8-F1
#
_entry.id   AF-A0A1A8IDF8-F1
#
_cell.length_a   1.000
_cell.length_b   1.000
_cell.length_c   1.000
_cell.angle_alpha   90.00
_cell.angle_beta   90.00
_cell.angle_gamma   90.00
#
_symmetry.space_group_name_H-M   'P 1'
#
loop_
_entity.id
_entity.type
_entity.pdbx_description
1 polymer ?
#
loop_
_entity_poly.entity_id
_entity_poly.type
_entity_poly.pdbx_seq_one_letter_code
_entity_poly.pdbx_strand_id
1 'polypeptide(L)'
;MLHVCDCRSKSEVSRKTLGTDGLDLKGFLRVVHQEFFIPLSETFVLVTTDRTVVDRDKFEELQDGITLWLLQHKDQPLSASIEEEIQFVPHFNTLVQSGANEYFVEGHKSLPCAFAELVDNALSATAKNTGIRTIEIRLQFNKADGKPSVTVLDNGCGMTSKQLNNWAVYRLSKFTRASSTIESENVEYVRPAPVPRSLNSDISFFGVGGKRAAFHIGDSVRMITKTAGSPDVHELVLSKEEFLRKEQNKEDVYKGTILNRKPGDSSHVTNDERFLRSLIAEETGNKSF
;
A
#
# COMPACT_ATOMS: atom_id res chain seq x y z
N MET A 1 -4.97 -0.23 24.36
CA MET A 1 -6.44 -0.32 24.58
C MET A 1 -6.96 -1.71 24.21
N LEU A 2 -7.91 -2.27 24.98
CA LEU A 2 -8.52 -3.58 24.77
C LEU A 2 -10.05 -3.47 24.63
N HIS A 3 -10.67 -4.35 23.86
CA HIS A 3 -12.13 -4.47 23.82
C HIS A 3 -12.58 -5.57 24.77
N VAL A 4 -13.48 -5.28 25.70
CA VAL A 4 -14.03 -6.26 26.64
C VAL A 4 -15.53 -6.41 26.38
N CYS A 5 -15.98 -7.65 26.21
CA CYS A 5 -17.38 -8.01 26.04
C CYS A 5 -17.88 -8.73 27.31
N ASP A 6 -18.92 -8.19 27.94
CA ASP A 6 -19.60 -8.86 29.05
C ASP A 6 -20.52 -9.94 28.54
N CYS A 7 -20.15 -11.18 28.84
CA CYS A 7 -20.84 -12.38 28.39
C CYS A 7 -21.31 -13.22 29.58
N ARG A 8 -21.35 -12.65 30.80
CA ARG A 8 -21.78 -13.36 32.02
C ARG A 8 -23.28 -13.62 32.07
N SER A 9 -24.11 -12.82 31.40
CA SER A 9 -25.58 -12.88 31.49
C SER A 9 -26.23 -13.28 30.14
N LYS A 10 -27.51 -13.68 30.19
CA LYS A 10 -28.29 -14.10 29.00
C LYS A 10 -28.95 -12.97 28.22
N SER A 11 -28.91 -11.73 28.72
CA SER A 11 -29.60 -10.60 28.13
C SER A 11 -28.59 -9.50 27.78
N GLU A 12 -28.34 -9.36 26.48
CA GLU A 12 -27.46 -8.38 25.81
C GLU A 12 -25.98 -8.39 26.23
N VAL A 13 -25.11 -8.59 25.22
CA VAL A 13 -23.65 -8.46 25.38
C VAL A 13 -23.30 -6.98 25.38
N SER A 14 -22.70 -6.50 26.47
CA SER A 14 -22.18 -5.13 26.53
C SER A 14 -20.69 -5.13 26.14
N ARG A 15 -20.30 -4.25 25.20
CA ARG A 15 -18.90 -4.09 24.76
C ARG A 15 -18.36 -2.74 25.21
N LYS A 16 -17.15 -2.73 25.78
CA LYS A 16 -16.42 -1.52 26.18
C LYS A 16 -14.98 -1.56 25.71
N THR A 17 -14.43 -0.40 25.36
CA THR A 17 -13.00 -0.23 25.04
C THR A 17 -12.31 0.35 26.26
N LEU A 18 -11.35 -0.39 26.82
CA LEU A 18 -10.67 -0.07 28.07
C LEU A 18 -9.19 0.23 27.83
N GLY A 19 -8.68 1.28 28.49
CA GLY A 19 -7.26 1.62 28.48
C GLY A 19 -6.43 0.62 29.29
N THR A 20 -5.21 0.36 28.84
CA THR A 20 -4.24 -0.53 29.51
C THR A 20 -2.99 0.21 29.98
N ASP A 21 -2.88 1.51 29.68
CA ASP A 21 -1.66 2.29 29.88
C ASP A 21 -1.26 2.35 31.36
N GLY A 22 -0.08 1.80 31.67
CA GLY A 22 0.49 1.81 33.02
C GLY A 22 -0.21 0.89 34.03
N LEU A 23 -1.10 -0.02 33.58
CA LEU A 23 -1.80 -0.96 34.45
C LEU A 23 -1.13 -2.35 34.41
N ASP A 24 -1.05 -3.01 35.56
CA ASP A 24 -0.89 -4.46 35.63
C ASP A 24 -2.27 -5.15 35.56
N LEU A 25 -2.30 -6.49 35.47
CA LEU A 25 -3.57 -7.23 35.41
C LEU A 25 -4.51 -6.85 36.58
N LYS A 26 -3.99 -6.65 37.79
CA LYS A 26 -4.80 -6.28 38.96
C LYS A 26 -5.42 -4.89 38.80
N GLY A 27 -4.66 -3.94 38.29
CA GLY A 27 -5.12 -2.61 37.92
C GLY A 27 -6.21 -2.67 36.84
N PHE A 28 -5.99 -3.47 35.80
CA PHE A 28 -6.97 -3.65 34.73
C PHE A 28 -8.27 -4.30 35.21
N LEU A 29 -8.19 -5.33 36.07
CA LEU A 29 -9.38 -5.94 36.67
C LEU A 29 -10.20 -4.95 37.50
N ARG A 30 -9.57 -3.97 38.17
CA ARG A 30 -10.30 -2.89 38.86
C ARG A 30 -11.06 -2.00 37.87
N VAL A 31 -10.48 -1.69 36.73
CA VAL A 31 -11.16 -0.96 35.65
C VAL A 31 -12.34 -1.77 35.13
N VAL A 32 -12.19 -3.08 34.91
CA VAL A 32 -13.29 -3.97 34.50
C VAL A 32 -14.43 -3.97 35.53
N HIS A 33 -14.12 -4.09 36.83
CA HIS A 33 -15.12 -3.99 37.90
C HIS A 33 -15.88 -2.66 37.86
N GLN A 34 -15.18 -1.54 37.68
CA GLN A 34 -15.78 -0.21 37.63
C GLN A 34 -16.66 -0.03 36.39
N GLU A 35 -16.14 -0.38 35.22
CA GLU A 35 -16.78 -0.15 33.94
C GLU A 35 -17.99 -1.04 33.72
N PHE A 36 -17.96 -2.30 34.18
CA PHE A 36 -19.08 -3.22 34.05
C PHE A 36 -19.95 -3.29 35.32
N PHE A 37 -19.75 -2.36 36.26
CA PHE A 37 -20.50 -2.28 37.53
C PHE A 37 -20.55 -3.62 38.30
N ILE A 38 -19.41 -4.32 38.34
CA ILE A 38 -19.28 -5.66 38.93
C ILE A 38 -18.93 -5.52 40.42
N PRO A 39 -19.72 -6.09 41.34
CA PRO A 39 -19.36 -6.14 42.76
C PRO A 39 -17.99 -6.82 42.96
N LEU A 40 -17.16 -6.31 43.86
CA LEU A 40 -15.84 -6.91 44.18
C LEU A 40 -15.95 -8.34 44.75
N SER A 41 -17.13 -8.73 45.22
CA SER A 41 -17.43 -10.09 45.68
C SER A 41 -17.77 -11.05 44.55
N GLU A 42 -18.12 -10.56 43.35
CA GLU A 42 -18.47 -11.40 42.21
C GLU A 42 -17.19 -11.92 41.54
N THR A 43 -17.16 -13.23 41.31
CA THR A 43 -16.05 -13.88 40.61
C THR A 43 -16.34 -13.98 39.12
N PHE A 44 -15.35 -13.62 38.31
CA PHE A 44 -15.39 -13.79 36.85
C PHE A 44 -14.03 -14.23 36.34
N VAL A 45 -14.00 -14.64 35.07
CA VAL A 45 -12.77 -14.85 34.33
C VAL A 45 -12.75 -13.96 33.10
N LEU A 46 -11.57 -13.43 32.81
CA LEU A 46 -11.29 -12.74 31.55
C LEU A 46 -10.57 -13.72 30.65
N VAL A 47 -11.07 -13.91 29.43
CA VAL A 47 -10.49 -14.85 28.46
C VAL A 47 -10.31 -14.18 27.11
N THR A 48 -9.37 -14.68 26.30
CA THR A 48 -9.32 -14.38 24.87
C THR A 48 -10.51 -15.02 24.14
N THR A 49 -10.71 -14.67 22.86
CA THR A 49 -11.73 -15.29 22.00
C THR A 49 -11.51 -16.80 21.82
N ASP A 50 -10.28 -17.29 22.00
CA ASP A 50 -9.92 -18.73 22.07
C ASP A 50 -10.11 -19.36 23.46
N ARG A 51 -10.78 -18.67 24.40
CA ARG A 51 -10.99 -19.12 25.79
C ARG A 51 -9.71 -19.30 26.61
N THR A 52 -8.59 -18.68 26.22
CA THR A 52 -7.38 -18.68 27.06
C THR A 52 -7.55 -17.68 28.19
N VAL A 53 -7.40 -18.12 29.44
CA VAL A 53 -7.52 -17.23 30.60
C VAL A 53 -6.39 -16.22 30.60
N VAL A 54 -6.74 -14.95 30.80
CA VAL A 54 -5.77 -13.85 30.89
C VAL A 54 -5.20 -13.83 32.31
N ASP A 55 -4.03 -14.44 32.48
CA ASP A 55 -3.20 -14.32 33.67
C ASP A 55 -2.20 -13.16 33.53
N ARG A 56 -1.29 -13.02 34.51
CA ARG A 56 -0.31 -11.91 34.53
C ARG A 56 0.56 -11.92 33.28
N ASP A 57 1.10 -13.08 32.92
CA ASP A 57 2.04 -13.22 31.81
C ASP A 57 1.31 -12.97 30.49
N LYS A 58 0.10 -13.54 30.34
CA LYS A 58 -0.73 -13.32 29.17
C LYS A 58 -1.12 -11.86 29.01
N PHE A 59 -1.42 -11.16 30.10
CA PHE A 59 -1.79 -9.75 30.06
C PHE A 59 -0.67 -8.86 29.51
N GLU A 60 0.60 -9.17 29.83
CA GLU A 60 1.76 -8.46 29.29
C GLU A 60 1.99 -8.71 27.79
N GLU A 61 1.54 -9.85 27.28
CA GLU A 61 1.61 -10.20 25.85
C GLU A 61 0.47 -9.63 25.00
N LEU A 62 -0.60 -9.11 25.61
CA LEU A 62 -1.76 -8.63 24.87
C LEU A 62 -1.41 -7.41 24.02
N GLN A 63 -1.80 -7.47 22.76
CA GLN A 63 -1.69 -6.34 21.83
C GLN A 63 -2.94 -5.46 21.92
N ASP A 64 -2.76 -4.20 21.52
CA ASP A 64 -3.87 -3.26 21.39
C ASP A 64 -4.90 -3.75 20.36
N GLY A 65 -6.17 -3.49 20.65
CA GLY A 65 -7.30 -3.87 19.79
C GLY A 65 -7.78 -5.31 19.96
N ILE A 66 -7.15 -6.12 20.82
CA ILE A 66 -7.63 -7.48 21.10
C ILE A 66 -9.00 -7.43 21.80
N THR A 67 -9.88 -8.37 21.43
CA THR A 67 -11.15 -8.62 22.10
C THR A 67 -11.00 -9.67 23.20
N LEU A 68 -11.53 -9.38 24.38
CA LEU A 68 -11.60 -10.27 25.53
C LEU A 68 -13.05 -10.50 25.94
N TRP A 69 -13.35 -11.70 26.44
CA TRP A 69 -14.66 -12.04 26.99
C TRP A 69 -14.59 -12.13 28.51
N LEU A 70 -15.56 -11.48 29.12
CA LEU A 70 -15.83 -11.55 30.54
C LEU A 70 -16.90 -12.62 30.78
N LEU A 71 -16.54 -13.69 31.50
CA LEU A 71 -17.37 -14.88 31.71
C LEU A 71 -17.45 -15.24 33.20
N GLN A 72 -18.45 -16.03 33.58
CA GLN A 72 -18.53 -16.59 34.94
C GLN A 72 -17.47 -17.68 35.16
N HIS A 73 -17.21 -18.49 34.14
CA HIS A 73 -16.17 -19.52 34.11
C HIS A 73 -15.70 -19.77 32.68
N LYS A 74 -14.50 -20.32 32.51
CA LYS A 74 -13.81 -20.47 31.21
C LYS A 74 -14.66 -21.19 30.17
N ASP A 75 -15.36 -22.24 30.59
CA ASP A 75 -16.11 -23.14 29.69
C ASP A 75 -17.59 -22.74 29.54
N GLN A 76 -17.98 -21.57 30.06
CA GLN A 76 -19.35 -21.09 29.96
C GLN A 76 -19.77 -20.94 28.49
N PRO A 77 -20.91 -21.51 28.04
CA PRO A 77 -21.39 -21.27 26.68
C PRO A 77 -21.65 -19.76 26.47
N LEU A 78 -21.34 -19.26 25.28
CA LEU A 78 -21.73 -17.90 24.92
C LEU A 78 -23.25 -17.81 24.93
N SER A 79 -23.78 -16.83 25.66
CA SER A 79 -25.21 -16.59 25.77
C SER A 79 -25.80 -15.90 24.54
N ALA A 80 -24.96 -15.27 23.73
CA ALA A 80 -25.30 -14.61 22.48
C ALA A 80 -24.07 -14.58 21.55
N SER A 81 -24.31 -14.30 20.27
CA SER A 81 -23.25 -14.06 19.30
C SER A 81 -22.48 -12.78 19.66
N ILE A 82 -21.16 -12.78 19.42
CA ILE A 82 -20.27 -11.65 19.68
C ILE A 82 -19.56 -11.31 18.38
N GLU A 83 -19.56 -10.03 18.02
CA GLU A 83 -18.78 -9.53 16.90
C GLU A 83 -17.37 -9.15 17.38
N GLU A 84 -16.37 -9.84 16.84
CA GLU A 84 -14.96 -9.52 17.02
C GLU A 84 -14.50 -8.59 15.90
N GLU A 85 -13.91 -7.46 16.28
CA GLU A 85 -13.33 -6.53 15.34
C GLU A 85 -11.95 -7.03 14.91
N ILE A 86 -11.74 -7.14 13.59
CA ILE A 86 -10.49 -7.57 13.00
C ILE A 86 -10.01 -6.58 11.96
N GLN A 87 -8.70 -6.42 11.87
CA GLN A 87 -8.05 -5.65 10.82
C GLN A 87 -7.35 -6.60 9.85
N PHE A 88 -7.87 -6.73 8.63
CA PHE A 88 -7.31 -7.58 7.57
C PHE A 88 -6.66 -6.74 6.46
N VAL A 89 -5.73 -5.88 6.85
CA VAL A 89 -4.94 -5.11 5.88
C VAL A 89 -4.15 -6.07 5.01
N PRO A 90 -4.21 -5.96 3.66
CA PRO A 90 -3.41 -6.80 2.78
C PRO A 90 -1.94 -6.76 3.18
N HIS A 91 -1.25 -7.88 3.17
CA HIS A 91 0.20 -7.87 3.37
C HIS A 91 0.86 -7.13 2.21
N PHE A 92 1.97 -6.40 2.45
CA PHE A 92 2.71 -5.70 1.39
C PHE A 92 3.26 -6.63 0.29
N ASN A 93 3.26 -7.95 0.54
CA ASN A 93 3.51 -8.99 -0.46
C ASN A 93 2.54 -8.92 -1.64
N THR A 94 1.34 -8.37 -1.41
CA THR A 94 0.37 -8.02 -2.46
C THR A 94 0.99 -7.11 -3.54
N LEU A 95 1.99 -6.28 -3.20
CA LEU A 95 2.77 -5.48 -4.14
C LEU A 95 4.05 -6.20 -4.55
N VAL A 96 4.93 -6.54 -3.60
CA VAL A 96 6.30 -6.99 -3.91
C VAL A 96 6.36 -8.39 -4.53
N GLN A 97 5.33 -9.22 -4.36
CA GLN A 97 5.22 -10.54 -5.01
C GLN A 97 4.21 -10.53 -6.17
N SER A 98 3.67 -9.37 -6.52
CA SER A 98 2.59 -9.25 -7.52
C SER A 98 2.99 -9.75 -8.90
N GLY A 99 4.28 -9.74 -9.25
CA GLY A 99 4.81 -10.23 -10.53
C GLY A 99 5.56 -11.57 -10.45
N ALA A 100 5.71 -12.18 -9.28
CA ALA A 100 6.59 -13.34 -9.10
C ALA A 100 6.13 -14.58 -9.87
N ASN A 101 4.83 -14.77 -10.01
CA ASN A 101 4.20 -15.98 -10.57
C ASN A 101 3.15 -15.67 -11.67
N GLU A 102 3.16 -14.48 -12.26
CA GLU A 102 2.14 -14.08 -13.25
C GLU A 102 2.61 -14.27 -14.70
N TYR A 103 3.91 -14.21 -14.93
CA TYR A 103 4.48 -14.26 -16.29
C TYR A 103 4.92 -15.69 -16.63
N PHE A 104 3.95 -16.62 -16.69
CA PHE A 104 4.16 -17.95 -17.24
C PHE A 104 3.47 -18.03 -18.60
N VAL A 105 4.28 -18.22 -19.64
CA VAL A 105 3.78 -18.53 -20.98
C VAL A 105 4.54 -19.78 -21.43
N GLU A 106 3.83 -20.86 -21.75
CA GLU A 106 4.44 -22.09 -22.27
C GLU A 106 5.35 -21.74 -23.47
N GLY A 107 6.65 -22.01 -23.32
CA GLY A 107 7.65 -21.81 -24.38
C GLY A 107 8.12 -20.37 -24.61
N HIS A 108 7.67 -19.36 -23.86
CA HIS A 108 8.08 -17.96 -24.06
C HIS A 108 8.76 -17.33 -22.83
N LYS A 109 9.62 -16.34 -23.07
CA LYS A 109 10.33 -15.60 -22.01
C LYS A 109 9.35 -14.66 -21.28
N SER A 110 9.41 -14.65 -19.95
CA SER A 110 8.56 -13.84 -19.07
C SER A 110 8.86 -12.34 -19.10
N LEU A 111 10.13 -11.98 -19.23
CA LEU A 111 10.63 -10.61 -19.09
C LEU A 111 10.08 -9.62 -20.15
N PRO A 112 9.97 -9.97 -21.46
CA PRO A 112 9.34 -9.11 -22.45
C PRO A 112 7.88 -8.73 -22.12
N CYS A 113 7.12 -9.62 -21.49
CA CYS A 113 5.75 -9.34 -21.08
C CYS A 113 5.70 -8.28 -19.97
N ALA A 114 6.63 -8.32 -19.02
CA ALA A 114 6.77 -7.26 -18.01
C ALA A 114 7.10 -5.91 -18.66
N PHE A 115 8.01 -5.88 -19.64
CA PHE A 115 8.27 -4.65 -20.40
C PHE A 115 7.06 -4.17 -21.18
N ALA A 116 6.28 -5.07 -21.79
CA ALA A 116 5.08 -4.71 -22.51
C ALA A 116 4.07 -3.98 -21.60
N GLU A 117 3.86 -4.40 -20.36
CA GLU A 117 2.96 -3.69 -19.43
C GLU A 117 3.44 -2.27 -19.09
N LEU A 118 4.75 -2.01 -19.08
CA LEU A 118 5.31 -0.66 -18.89
C LEU A 118 5.14 0.17 -20.17
N VAL A 119 5.39 -0.42 -21.33
CA VAL A 119 5.17 0.21 -22.65
C VAL A 119 3.70 0.55 -22.85
N ASP A 120 2.76 -0.29 -22.40
CA ASP A 120 1.32 -0.04 -22.48
C ASP A 120 0.93 1.23 -21.70
N ASN A 121 1.51 1.43 -20.51
CA ASN A 121 1.30 2.66 -19.73
C ASN A 121 1.85 3.89 -20.47
N ALA A 122 3.05 3.78 -21.03
CA ALA A 122 3.68 4.85 -21.80
C ALA A 122 2.90 5.16 -23.10
N LEU A 123 2.31 4.15 -23.74
CA LEU A 123 1.41 4.33 -24.88
C LEU A 123 0.18 5.15 -24.47
N SER A 124 -0.46 4.82 -23.34
CA SER A 124 -1.56 5.62 -22.80
C SER A 124 -1.13 7.06 -22.47
N ALA A 125 0.03 7.25 -21.85
CA ALA A 125 0.53 8.57 -21.46
C ALA A 125 0.87 9.47 -22.65
N THR A 126 1.37 8.89 -23.74
CA THR A 126 1.76 9.61 -24.97
C THR A 126 0.62 9.75 -25.99
N ALA A 127 -0.57 9.21 -25.71
CA ALA A 127 -1.66 9.11 -26.69
C ALA A 127 -2.14 10.46 -27.23
N LYS A 128 -2.02 11.54 -26.43
CA LYS A 128 -2.44 12.90 -26.79
C LYS A 128 -1.28 13.82 -27.19
N ASN A 129 -0.08 13.27 -27.39
CA ASN A 129 1.05 14.07 -27.83
C ASN A 129 0.78 14.64 -29.22
N THR A 130 1.10 15.92 -29.42
CA THR A 130 0.98 16.60 -30.72
C THR A 130 2.14 16.30 -31.66
N GLY A 131 3.27 15.81 -31.13
CA GLY A 131 4.47 15.46 -31.87
C GLY A 131 4.83 13.98 -31.73
N ILE A 132 6.13 13.69 -31.84
CA ILE A 132 6.66 12.33 -31.71
C ILE A 132 6.31 11.73 -30.34
N ARG A 133 5.87 10.48 -30.35
CA ARG A 133 5.69 9.65 -29.14
C ARG A 133 6.95 8.83 -28.96
N THR A 134 7.72 9.14 -27.92
CA THR A 134 8.97 8.46 -27.61
C THR A 134 8.74 7.57 -26.41
N ILE A 135 9.14 6.30 -26.52
CA ILE A 135 9.18 5.34 -25.42
C ILE A 135 10.55 4.68 -25.51
N GLU A 136 11.37 4.86 -24.48
CA GLU A 136 12.74 4.36 -24.44
C GLU A 136 12.91 3.35 -23.31
N ILE A 137 13.62 2.25 -23.57
CA ILE A 137 13.99 1.27 -22.55
C ILE A 137 15.52 1.26 -22.46
N ARG A 138 16.05 1.73 -21.33
CA ARG A 138 17.50 1.76 -21.05
C ARG A 138 17.85 0.64 -20.07
N LEU A 139 18.84 -0.17 -20.43
CA LEU A 139 19.39 -1.23 -19.57
C LEU A 139 20.77 -0.80 -19.07
N GLN A 140 20.85 -0.25 -17.86
CA GLN A 140 22.13 0.17 -17.27
C GLN A 140 22.70 -0.98 -16.42
N PHE A 141 23.50 -1.84 -17.05
CA PHE A 141 24.14 -2.98 -16.37
C PHE A 141 25.65 -2.79 -16.14
N ASN A 142 26.17 -1.61 -16.48
CA ASN A 142 27.54 -1.24 -16.19
C ASN A 142 27.71 -0.95 -14.70
N LYS A 143 28.45 -1.83 -14.00
CA LYS A 143 28.69 -1.70 -12.55
C LYS A 143 29.46 -0.43 -12.17
N ALA A 144 30.16 0.21 -13.12
CA ALA A 144 30.82 1.49 -12.86
C ALA A 144 29.83 2.62 -12.54
N ASP A 145 28.59 2.51 -13.04
CA ASP A 145 27.55 3.53 -12.94
C ASP A 145 26.60 3.31 -11.75
N GLY A 146 26.82 2.25 -10.96
CA GLY A 146 26.02 1.90 -9.79
C GLY A 146 25.44 0.49 -9.88
N LYS A 147 24.36 0.24 -9.13
CA LYS A 147 23.62 -1.02 -9.19
C LYS A 147 22.93 -1.19 -10.56
N PRO A 148 22.74 -2.43 -11.05
CA PRO A 148 22.00 -2.67 -12.29
C PRO A 148 20.59 -2.06 -12.23
N SER A 149 20.18 -1.41 -13.32
CA SER A 149 18.85 -0.80 -13.42
C SER A 149 18.27 -0.95 -14.82
N VAL A 150 16.93 -0.94 -14.85
CA VAL A 150 16.16 -0.82 -16.08
C VAL A 150 15.32 0.44 -15.97
N THR A 151 15.41 1.33 -16.96
CA THR A 151 14.61 2.56 -17.03
C THR A 151 13.67 2.48 -18.22
N VAL A 152 12.38 2.77 -18.01
CA VAL A 152 11.42 3.04 -19.08
C VAL A 152 11.09 4.51 -19.03
N LEU A 153 11.36 5.24 -20.11
CA LEU A 153 11.10 6.67 -20.23
C LEU A 153 10.07 6.90 -21.33
N ASP A 154 9.18 7.86 -21.13
CA ASP A 154 8.32 8.36 -22.17
C ASP A 154 8.20 9.87 -22.12
N ASN A 155 7.75 10.48 -23.22
CA ASN A 155 7.50 11.91 -23.29
C ASN A 155 6.01 12.25 -23.21
N GLY A 156 5.25 11.46 -22.45
CA GLY A 156 3.82 11.58 -22.30
C GLY A 156 3.39 12.75 -21.42
N CYS A 157 2.14 12.70 -20.98
CA CYS A 157 1.54 13.78 -20.17
C CYS A 157 2.07 13.87 -18.73
N GLY A 158 2.79 12.86 -18.25
CA GLY A 158 3.22 12.72 -16.87
C GLY A 158 2.05 12.55 -15.88
N MET A 159 2.36 12.62 -14.59
CA MET A 159 1.40 12.51 -13.49
C MET A 159 1.57 13.69 -12.52
N THR A 160 0.45 14.20 -11.99
CA THR A 160 0.47 15.05 -10.79
C THR A 160 0.84 14.22 -9.56
N SER A 161 1.21 14.87 -8.45
CA SER A 161 1.44 14.19 -7.17
C SER A 161 0.25 13.30 -6.76
N LYS A 162 -0.99 13.75 -7.00
CA LYS A 162 -2.18 12.96 -6.72
C LYS A 162 -2.31 11.73 -7.63
N GLN A 163 -2.04 11.89 -8.94
CA GLN A 163 -2.05 10.77 -9.89
C GLN A 163 -0.95 9.75 -9.58
N LEU A 164 0.23 10.21 -9.14
CA LEU A 164 1.32 9.36 -8.69
C LEU A 164 0.95 8.59 -7.40
N ASN A 165 0.30 9.24 -6.44
CA ASN A 165 -0.28 8.55 -5.28
C ASN A 165 -1.31 7.49 -5.70
N ASN A 166 -2.21 7.83 -6.63
CA ASN A 166 -3.19 6.88 -7.17
C ASN A 166 -2.53 5.74 -7.95
N TRP A 167 -1.36 5.97 -8.55
CA TRP A 167 -0.55 4.91 -9.11
C TRP A 167 -0.07 3.96 -8.01
N ALA A 168 0.35 4.42 -6.84
CA ALA A 168 0.83 3.53 -5.77
C ALA A 168 -0.24 2.57 -5.22
N VAL A 169 -1.52 2.96 -5.25
CA VAL A 169 -2.63 2.12 -4.76
C VAL A 169 -2.83 0.91 -5.67
N TYR A 170 -2.74 -0.30 -5.12
CA TYR A 170 -2.93 -1.54 -5.85
C TYR A 170 -4.42 -1.74 -6.23
N ARG A 171 -4.69 -2.24 -7.44
CA ARG A 171 -6.04 -2.39 -8.02
C ARG A 171 -6.87 -1.10 -8.17
N LEU A 172 -6.24 0.08 -8.04
CA LEU A 172 -6.89 1.36 -8.33
C LEU A 172 -6.90 1.63 -9.84
N SER A 173 -7.97 1.18 -10.51
CA SER A 173 -8.17 1.27 -11.96
C SER A 173 -8.76 2.61 -12.40
N LYS A 174 -8.80 2.85 -13.72
CA LYS A 174 -9.50 3.98 -14.32
C LYS A 174 -11.00 4.03 -14.00
N PHE A 175 -11.62 2.89 -13.69
CA PHE A 175 -13.04 2.80 -13.33
C PHE A 175 -13.32 3.19 -11.88
N THR A 176 -12.39 2.87 -10.97
CA THR A 176 -12.56 3.11 -9.52
C THR A 176 -11.96 4.44 -9.06
N ARG A 177 -11.06 5.04 -9.85
CA ARG A 177 -10.55 6.41 -9.61
C ARG A 177 -11.64 7.47 -9.73
N ALA A 178 -12.53 7.32 -10.71
CA ALA A 178 -13.62 8.27 -10.96
C ALA A 178 -14.68 8.28 -9.83
N SER A 179 -14.78 7.20 -9.05
CA SER A 179 -15.74 7.08 -7.95
C SER A 179 -15.19 7.46 -6.57
N SER A 180 -13.90 7.79 -6.46
CA SER A 180 -13.33 8.21 -5.17
C SER A 180 -13.68 9.67 -4.88
N THR A 181 -14.27 9.92 -3.70
CA THR A 181 -14.83 11.18 -3.17
C THR A 181 -13.82 12.32 -2.94
N ILE A 182 -12.70 12.36 -3.66
CA ILE A 182 -11.66 13.39 -3.46
C ILE A 182 -11.88 14.50 -4.50
N GLU A 183 -12.62 15.53 -4.08
CA GLU A 183 -13.27 16.60 -4.85
C GLU A 183 -12.37 17.66 -5.51
N SER A 184 -11.19 17.34 -6.04
CA SER A 184 -10.46 18.33 -6.86
C SER A 184 -9.54 17.67 -7.87
N GLU A 185 -9.81 17.92 -9.15
CA GLU A 185 -9.09 17.42 -10.35
C GLU A 185 -9.40 15.98 -10.79
N ASN A 186 -10.67 15.58 -10.73
CA ASN A 186 -11.14 14.38 -11.42
C ASN A 186 -11.02 14.55 -12.95
N VAL A 187 -9.92 14.06 -13.54
CA VAL A 187 -9.94 13.70 -14.96
C VAL A 187 -10.82 12.45 -15.07
N GLU A 188 -12.11 12.66 -15.29
CA GLU A 188 -13.08 11.59 -15.53
C GLU A 188 -12.58 10.72 -16.69
N TYR A 189 -12.66 9.40 -16.55
CA TYR A 189 -12.23 8.50 -17.60
C TYR A 189 -13.14 8.66 -18.82
N VAL A 190 -12.56 9.17 -19.90
CA VAL A 190 -13.23 9.28 -21.20
C VAL A 190 -12.88 8.05 -22.03
N ARG A 191 -13.86 7.19 -22.26
CA ARG A 191 -13.70 6.03 -23.15
C ARG A 191 -13.37 6.52 -24.57
N PRO A 192 -12.31 6.01 -25.22
CA PRO A 192 -11.99 6.41 -26.58
C PRO A 192 -13.05 5.91 -27.56
N ALA A 193 -13.23 6.66 -28.65
CA ALA A 193 -14.09 6.26 -29.76
C ALA A 193 -13.56 4.96 -30.42
N PRO A 194 -14.43 4.16 -31.06
CA PRO A 194 -13.99 3.03 -31.87
C PRO A 194 -13.04 3.49 -32.98
N VAL A 195 -11.90 2.80 -33.10
CA VAL A 195 -10.90 3.03 -34.15
C VAL A 195 -10.54 1.68 -34.79
N PRO A 196 -10.06 1.67 -36.06
CA PRO A 196 -9.65 0.43 -36.71
C PRO A 196 -8.66 -0.36 -35.84
N ARG A 197 -8.90 -1.68 -35.73
CA ARG A 197 -8.10 -2.61 -34.91
C ARG A 197 -8.02 -2.26 -33.42
N SER A 198 -8.89 -1.37 -32.93
CA SER A 198 -8.88 -0.89 -31.53
C SER A 198 -7.54 -0.28 -31.10
N LEU A 199 -6.76 0.29 -32.03
CA LEU A 199 -5.48 0.96 -31.76
C LEU A 199 -5.67 2.34 -31.12
N ASN A 200 -6.31 2.38 -29.95
CA ASN A 200 -6.70 3.61 -29.24
C ASN A 200 -5.72 4.03 -28.13
N SER A 201 -4.66 3.25 -27.89
CA SER A 201 -3.72 3.43 -26.77
C SER A 201 -4.37 3.36 -25.37
N ASP A 202 -5.62 2.91 -25.25
CA ASP A 202 -6.34 2.73 -23.99
C ASP A 202 -6.28 1.27 -23.55
N ILE A 203 -5.09 0.85 -23.15
CA ILE A 203 -4.76 -0.56 -22.86
C ILE A 203 -5.01 -0.88 -21.38
N SER A 204 -4.81 0.10 -20.49
CA SER A 204 -4.96 -0.08 -19.04
C SER A 204 -6.37 -0.49 -18.64
N PHE A 205 -6.48 -1.48 -17.73
CA PHE A 205 -7.78 -1.97 -17.24
C PHE A 205 -7.80 -2.20 -15.73
N PHE A 206 -6.83 -2.96 -15.19
CA PHE A 206 -6.90 -3.49 -13.82
C PHE A 206 -6.24 -2.64 -12.73
N GLY A 207 -5.40 -1.66 -13.09
CA GLY A 207 -4.66 -0.85 -12.10
C GLY A 207 -3.56 -1.60 -11.34
N VAL A 208 -3.03 -2.70 -11.92
CA VAL A 208 -1.97 -3.52 -11.30
C VAL A 208 -0.72 -3.71 -12.18
N GLY A 209 -0.84 -3.66 -13.51
CA GLY A 209 0.22 -4.06 -14.45
C GLY A 209 1.57 -3.41 -14.19
N GLY A 210 1.62 -2.06 -14.13
CA GLY A 210 2.88 -1.36 -13.87
C GLY A 210 3.61 -1.79 -12.59
N LYS A 211 2.89 -2.17 -11.52
CA LYS A 211 3.53 -2.69 -10.29
C LYS A 211 4.01 -4.12 -10.46
N ARG A 212 3.19 -4.96 -11.10
CA ARG A 212 3.54 -6.36 -11.40
C ARG A 212 4.81 -6.43 -12.22
N ALA A 213 4.89 -5.63 -13.28
CA ALA A 213 6.06 -5.54 -14.13
C ALA A 213 7.29 -5.10 -13.35
N ALA A 214 7.18 -4.01 -12.58
CA ALA A 214 8.29 -3.48 -11.80
C ALA A 214 8.83 -4.50 -10.78
N PHE A 215 7.93 -5.16 -10.02
CA PHE A 215 8.31 -6.16 -9.02
C PHE A 215 8.64 -7.55 -9.60
N HIS A 216 8.36 -7.79 -10.88
CA HIS A 216 8.91 -8.93 -11.62
C HIS A 216 10.35 -8.67 -12.08
N ILE A 217 10.63 -7.43 -12.50
CA ILE A 217 11.96 -7.03 -13.01
C ILE A 217 12.96 -6.86 -11.86
N GLY A 218 12.54 -6.35 -10.70
CA GLY A 218 13.42 -6.16 -9.54
C GLY A 218 12.68 -5.90 -8.22
N ASP A 219 13.42 -5.60 -7.16
CA ASP A 219 12.86 -5.42 -5.81
C ASP A 219 12.50 -3.96 -5.45
N SER A 220 12.70 -3.03 -6.37
CA SER A 220 12.49 -1.59 -6.14
C SER A 220 12.06 -0.88 -7.43
N VAL A 221 11.14 0.08 -7.29
CA VAL A 221 10.69 0.95 -8.37
C VAL A 221 10.73 2.40 -7.91
N ARG A 222 11.31 3.26 -8.76
CA ARG A 222 11.34 4.71 -8.60
C ARG A 222 10.57 5.32 -9.75
N MET A 223 9.42 5.91 -9.45
CA MET A 223 8.63 6.68 -10.40
C MET A 223 9.10 8.13 -10.34
N ILE A 224 9.47 8.70 -11.48
CA ILE A 224 9.85 10.11 -11.63
C ILE A 224 8.97 10.66 -12.74
N THR A 225 8.24 11.74 -12.49
CA THR A 225 7.25 12.23 -13.46
C THR A 225 6.99 13.72 -13.30
N LYS A 226 6.61 14.35 -14.41
CA LYS A 226 6.32 15.77 -14.48
C LYS A 226 5.23 16.04 -15.51
N THR A 227 4.21 16.80 -15.12
CA THR A 227 3.21 17.31 -16.08
C THR A 227 3.66 18.60 -16.74
N ALA A 228 3.11 18.88 -17.94
CA ALA A 228 3.44 20.09 -18.73
C ALA A 228 3.18 21.41 -17.98
N GLY A 229 2.15 21.43 -17.12
CA GLY A 229 1.77 22.60 -16.34
C GLY A 229 2.46 22.71 -14.97
N SER A 230 3.13 21.66 -14.51
CA SER A 230 3.82 21.68 -13.22
C SER A 230 5.24 22.25 -13.36
N PRO A 231 5.70 23.15 -12.47
CA PRO A 231 7.12 23.49 -12.38
C PRO A 231 7.93 22.36 -11.71
N ASP A 232 7.27 21.50 -10.94
CA ASP A 232 7.90 20.50 -10.09
C ASP A 232 7.85 19.09 -10.71
N VAL A 233 8.89 18.32 -10.42
CA VAL A 233 8.98 16.87 -10.64
C VAL A 233 8.51 16.16 -9.37
N HIS A 234 7.69 15.12 -9.54
CA HIS A 234 7.21 14.27 -8.46
C HIS A 234 7.92 12.91 -8.51
N GLU A 235 8.42 12.46 -7.38
CA GLU A 235 9.21 11.25 -7.27
C GLU A 235 8.73 10.36 -6.11
N LEU A 236 8.48 9.08 -6.41
CA LEU A 236 8.01 8.09 -5.43
C LEU A 236 8.84 6.81 -5.55
N VAL A 237 9.27 6.27 -4.42
CA VAL A 237 9.96 4.98 -4.35
C VAL A 237 9.09 3.97 -3.61
N LEU A 238 8.90 2.81 -4.21
CA LEU A 238 8.38 1.62 -3.54
C LEU A 238 9.45 0.52 -3.63
N SER A 239 9.90 0.02 -2.49
CA SER A 239 10.92 -1.03 -2.44
C SER A 239 10.61 -2.07 -1.38
N LYS A 240 11.00 -3.31 -1.66
CA LYS A 240 10.88 -4.43 -0.71
C LYS A 240 11.63 -4.14 0.59
N GLU A 241 12.79 -3.51 0.50
CA GLU A 241 13.59 -3.10 1.65
C GLU A 241 12.84 -2.13 2.58
N GLU A 242 12.17 -1.12 2.04
CA GLU A 242 11.43 -0.14 2.84
C GLU A 242 10.18 -0.76 3.49
N PHE A 243 9.49 -1.69 2.79
CA PHE A 243 8.38 -2.43 3.39
C PHE A 243 8.85 -3.29 4.58
N LEU A 244 9.96 -4.02 4.43
CA LEU A 244 10.53 -4.83 5.50
C LEU A 244 11.00 -3.97 6.69
N ARG A 245 11.64 -2.82 6.42
CA ARG A 245 12.06 -1.87 7.46
C ARG A 245 10.85 -1.35 8.25
N LYS A 246 9.77 -0.96 7.57
CA LYS A 246 8.53 -0.49 8.22
C LYS A 246 7.86 -1.57 9.05
N GLU A 247 7.79 -2.79 8.55
CA GLU A 247 7.27 -3.94 9.29
C GLU A 247 8.07 -4.19 10.58
N GLN A 248 9.40 -4.23 10.48
CA GLN A 248 10.29 -4.41 11.64
C GLN A 248 10.13 -3.31 12.69
N ASN A 249 9.90 -2.08 12.24
CA ASN A 249 9.71 -0.91 13.10
C ASN A 249 8.27 -0.72 13.60
N LYS A 250 7.33 -1.60 13.22
CA LYS A 250 5.88 -1.43 13.50
C LYS A 250 5.30 -0.10 12.98
N GLU A 251 5.83 0.38 11.86
CA GLU A 251 5.32 1.55 11.13
C GLU A 251 4.20 1.13 10.17
N ASP A 252 3.36 2.08 9.74
CA ASP A 252 2.36 1.83 8.69
C ASP A 252 3.07 1.55 7.35
N VAL A 253 3.05 0.28 6.93
CA VAL A 253 3.72 -0.21 5.71
C VAL A 253 3.21 0.46 4.43
N TYR A 254 1.99 1.00 4.42
CA TYR A 254 1.42 1.68 3.26
C TYR A 254 1.54 3.20 3.31
N LYS A 255 2.19 3.75 4.34
CA LYS A 255 2.47 5.17 4.45
C LYS A 255 3.84 5.50 3.87
N GLY A 256 3.95 6.59 3.11
CA GLY A 256 5.20 7.03 2.49
C GLY A 256 5.16 8.50 2.12
N THR A 257 6.18 8.97 1.41
CA THR A 257 6.29 10.36 0.97
C THR A 257 6.59 10.42 -0.53
N ILE A 258 6.04 11.45 -1.19
CA ILE A 258 6.42 11.85 -2.54
C ILE A 258 7.43 13.00 -2.40
N LEU A 259 8.61 12.82 -2.99
CA LEU A 259 9.59 13.89 -3.10
C LEU A 259 9.18 14.82 -4.24
N ASN A 260 9.02 16.10 -3.94
CA ASN A 260 8.80 17.14 -4.95
C ASN A 260 10.08 17.94 -5.10
N ARG A 261 10.55 18.13 -6.33
CA ARG A 261 11.82 18.81 -6.59
C ARG A 261 11.80 19.55 -7.92
N LYS A 262 12.74 20.47 -8.11
CA LYS A 262 12.96 21.11 -9.42
C LYS A 262 13.54 20.11 -10.42
N PRO A 263 13.25 20.25 -11.73
CA PRO A 263 13.90 19.47 -12.77
C PRO A 263 15.43 19.58 -12.70
N GLY A 264 16.13 18.47 -12.91
CA GLY A 264 17.60 18.44 -12.88
C GLY A 264 18.23 18.37 -11.48
N ASP A 265 17.44 18.49 -10.40
CA ASP A 265 17.96 18.34 -9.04
C ASP A 265 18.14 16.87 -8.67
N SER A 266 19.39 16.45 -8.53
CA SER A 266 19.79 15.09 -8.14
C SER A 266 20.51 15.06 -6.78
N SER A 267 20.34 16.10 -5.96
CA SER A 267 21.01 16.20 -4.65
C SER A 267 20.65 15.08 -3.67
N HIS A 268 19.48 14.46 -3.83
CA HIS A 268 19.01 13.31 -3.04
C HIS A 268 19.56 11.95 -3.51
N VAL A 269 20.24 11.89 -4.67
CA VAL A 269 20.72 10.63 -5.26
C VAL A 269 21.98 10.12 -4.55
N THR A 270 21.87 8.90 -3.99
CA THR A 270 22.96 8.22 -3.31
C THR A 270 24.00 7.67 -4.28
N ASN A 271 25.17 7.24 -3.76
CA ASN A 271 26.27 6.75 -4.60
C ASN A 271 25.98 5.42 -5.30
N ASP A 272 25.06 4.61 -4.78
CA ASP A 272 24.70 3.32 -5.37
C ASP A 272 23.77 3.49 -6.58
N GLU A 273 23.16 4.67 -6.73
CA GLU A 273 22.24 5.02 -7.82
C GLU A 273 22.80 6.13 -8.72
N ARG A 274 24.13 6.18 -8.88
CA ARG A 274 24.83 7.24 -9.64
C ARG A 274 24.28 7.44 -11.06
N PHE A 275 23.83 6.38 -11.74
CA PHE A 275 23.15 6.44 -13.03
C PHE A 275 21.93 7.37 -13.06
N LEU A 276 21.26 7.61 -11.92
CA LEU A 276 20.13 8.54 -11.85
C LEU A 276 20.58 9.99 -12.06
N ARG A 277 21.83 10.36 -11.75
CA ARG A 277 22.29 11.75 -11.91
C ARG A 277 22.28 12.19 -13.38
N SER A 278 22.69 11.30 -14.29
CA SER A 278 22.62 11.59 -15.73
C SER A 278 21.18 11.62 -16.23
N LEU A 279 20.33 10.67 -15.78
CA LEU A 279 18.91 10.65 -16.15
C LEU A 279 18.17 11.92 -15.68
N ILE A 280 18.41 12.35 -14.44
CA ILE A 280 17.79 13.55 -13.88
C ILE A 280 18.29 14.80 -14.60
N ALA A 281 19.56 14.87 -15.02
CA ALA A 281 20.07 16.00 -15.78
C ALA A 281 19.33 16.20 -17.12
N GLU A 282 18.91 15.11 -17.77
CA GLU A 282 18.14 15.12 -19.03
C GLU A 282 16.72 15.71 -18.88
N GLU A 283 16.20 15.86 -17.66
CA GLU A 283 14.89 16.47 -17.39
C GLU A 283 14.85 17.96 -17.81
N THR A 284 16.02 18.61 -17.84
CA THR A 284 16.13 20.05 -18.10
C THR A 284 15.63 20.39 -19.50
N GLY A 285 14.57 21.20 -19.57
CA GLY A 285 13.95 21.61 -20.84
C GLY A 285 12.78 20.72 -21.27
N ASN A 286 12.56 19.57 -20.62
CA ASN A 286 11.39 18.74 -20.88
C ASN A 286 10.14 19.34 -20.22
N LYS A 287 9.09 19.53 -21.02
CA LYS A 287 7.81 20.03 -20.51
C LYS A 287 7.09 18.97 -19.68
N SER A 288 7.05 17.73 -20.16
CA SER A 288 6.43 16.61 -19.47
C SER A 288 7.16 15.29 -19.74
N PHE A 289 7.06 14.37 -18.79
CA PHE A 289 7.57 13.00 -18.82
C PHE A 289 6.99 12.16 -17.67
#